data_AF-A0A920BGD2-F1
#
_entry.id   AF-A0A920BGD2-F1
#
_cell.length_a   1.000
_cell.length_b   1.000
_cell.length_c   1.000
_cell.angle_alpha   90.00
_cell.angle_beta   90.00
_cell.angle_gamma   90.00
#
_symmetry.space_group_name_H-M   'P 1'
#
loop_
_entity.id
_entity.type
_entity.pdbx_description
1 polymer ?
#
loop_
_entity_poly.entity_id
_entity_poly.type
_entity_poly.pdbx_seq_one_letter_code
_entity_poly.pdbx_strand_id
1 'polypeptide(L)'
;MSDNAQFVPTPAHSLSDPDTKVNARDAFDIDVDMIIPAFSKASDYVPKTDPSYQFDHDTTIAILAGFAHNRRVMVQGYHGTGKSTHIEQVAARLNWPCYPG
;
A
#
# COMPACT_ATOMS: atom_id res chain seq x y z
N MET A 1 11.51 -36.52 22.11
CA MET A 1 10.21 -35.93 21.70
C MET A 1 10.52 -34.50 21.32
N SER A 2 10.56 -34.23 20.03
CA SER A 2 11.01 -32.95 19.47
C SER A 2 9.87 -31.94 19.56
N ASP A 3 10.10 -30.82 20.27
CA ASP A 3 9.19 -29.68 20.25
C ASP A 3 9.17 -29.09 18.84
N ASN A 4 8.15 -29.45 18.05
CA ASN A 4 7.80 -28.71 16.85
C ASN A 4 7.11 -27.42 17.30
N ALA A 5 7.91 -26.39 17.61
CA ALA A 5 7.39 -25.03 17.71
C ALA A 5 6.71 -24.68 16.38
N GLN A 6 5.38 -24.65 16.39
CA GLN A 6 4.59 -24.22 15.25
C GLN A 6 4.93 -22.74 14.99
N PHE A 7 5.51 -22.46 13.82
CA PHE A 7 5.65 -21.09 13.35
C PHE A 7 4.24 -20.54 13.11
N VAL A 8 3.77 -19.71 14.04
CA VAL A 8 2.56 -18.91 13.84
C VAL A 8 3.02 -17.58 13.24
N PRO A 9 2.80 -17.33 11.94
CA PRO A 9 3.17 -16.04 11.35
C PRO A 9 2.38 -14.93 12.04
N THR A 10 3.09 -13.91 12.53
CA THR A 10 2.47 -12.70 13.04
C THR A 10 1.74 -12.01 11.89
N PRO A 11 0.43 -11.75 12.00
CA PRO A 11 -0.31 -11.07 10.95
C PRO A 11 0.19 -9.63 10.78
N ALA A 12 0.28 -9.19 9.52
CA ALA A 12 0.71 -7.83 9.13
C ALA A 12 -0.24 -6.74 9.64
N HIS A 13 -1.49 -7.11 9.88
CA HIS A 13 -2.58 -6.19 10.19
C HIS A 13 -3.59 -6.90 11.08
N SER A 14 -4.30 -6.15 11.92
CA SER A 14 -5.32 -6.71 12.83
C SER A 14 -6.60 -7.16 12.11
N LEU A 15 -6.85 -6.61 10.93
CA LEU A 15 -7.93 -6.98 10.02
C LEU A 15 -7.39 -7.91 8.91
N SER A 16 -8.19 -8.91 8.53
CA SER A 16 -7.85 -9.82 7.42
C SER A 16 -8.03 -9.19 6.05
N ASP A 17 -8.99 -8.29 5.92
CA ASP A 17 -9.41 -7.68 4.67
C ASP A 17 -9.68 -6.18 4.85
N PRO A 18 -9.51 -5.37 3.78
CA PRO A 18 -9.85 -3.96 3.79
C PRO A 18 -11.32 -3.73 4.16
N ASP A 19 -11.57 -2.86 5.14
CA ASP A 19 -12.90 -2.56 5.68
C ASP A 19 -13.47 -1.23 5.18
N THR A 20 -12.69 -0.46 4.42
CA THR A 20 -13.13 0.81 3.84
C THR A 20 -12.70 0.94 2.38
N LYS A 21 -13.16 2.02 1.75
CA LYS A 21 -12.87 2.38 0.38
C LYS A 21 -12.58 3.88 0.30
N VAL A 22 -11.63 4.26 -0.54
CA VAL A 22 -11.28 5.66 -0.81
C VAL A 22 -11.33 5.95 -2.30
N ASN A 23 -11.63 7.20 -2.67
CA ASN A 23 -11.53 7.65 -4.06
C ASN A 23 -10.10 8.15 -4.33
N ALA A 24 -9.55 7.84 -5.51
CA ALA A 24 -8.23 8.32 -5.94
C ALA A 24 -8.14 9.86 -5.92
N ARG A 25 -9.23 10.55 -6.32
CA ARG A 25 -9.31 12.01 -6.33
C ARG A 25 -9.11 12.60 -4.95
N ASP A 26 -9.80 12.05 -3.95
CA ASP A 26 -9.78 12.61 -2.60
C ASP A 26 -8.48 12.25 -1.85
N ALA A 27 -7.94 11.05 -2.08
CA ALA A 27 -6.78 10.55 -1.33
C ALA A 27 -5.43 10.99 -1.93
N PHE A 28 -5.35 11.13 -3.26
CA PHE A 28 -4.10 11.33 -3.98
C PHE A 28 -4.07 12.60 -4.83
N ASP A 29 -5.15 13.38 -4.88
CA ASP A 29 -5.30 14.55 -5.77
C ASP A 29 -5.13 14.17 -7.26
N ILE A 30 -5.63 12.98 -7.62
CA ILE A 30 -5.60 12.46 -8.99
C ILE A 30 -7.02 12.45 -9.53
N ASP A 31 -7.28 13.22 -10.59
CA ASP A 31 -8.62 13.38 -11.17
C ASP A 31 -9.08 12.14 -11.97
N VAL A 32 -9.25 11.02 -11.26
CA VAL A 32 -9.75 9.76 -11.77
C VAL A 32 -10.77 9.23 -10.79
N ASP A 33 -11.95 8.86 -11.32
CA ASP A 33 -12.98 8.22 -10.50
C ASP A 33 -12.66 6.73 -10.33
N MET A 34 -11.78 6.43 -9.37
CA MET A 34 -11.36 5.08 -9.02
C MET A 34 -11.57 4.86 -7.52
N ILE A 35 -12.24 3.77 -7.18
CA ILE A 35 -12.47 3.36 -5.79
C ILE A 35 -11.48 2.26 -5.42
N ILE A 36 -10.69 2.51 -4.38
CA ILE A 36 -9.61 1.64 -3.94
C ILE A 36 -9.94 1.06 -2.55
N PRO A 37 -9.84 -0.26 -2.35
CA PRO A 37 -9.97 -0.85 -1.01
C PRO A 37 -8.82 -0.39 -0.10
N ALA A 38 -9.16 0.01 1.11
CA ALA A 38 -8.23 0.52 2.11
C ALA A 38 -8.60 0.01 3.50
N PHE A 39 -7.68 0.15 4.46
CA PHE A 39 -7.96 -0.12 5.86
C PHE A 39 -8.31 1.17 6.59
N SER A 40 -9.31 1.13 7.48
CA SER A 40 -9.70 2.27 8.31
C SER A 40 -8.70 2.57 9.43
N LYS A 41 -7.83 1.61 9.76
CA LYS A 41 -6.79 1.70 10.78
C LYS A 41 -5.46 1.26 10.19
N ALA A 42 -4.37 1.82 10.70
CA ALA A 42 -3.03 1.38 10.39
C ALA A 42 -2.57 0.27 11.36
N SER A 43 -1.59 -0.52 10.93
CA SER A 43 -0.78 -1.40 11.78
C SER A 43 0.66 -0.92 11.88
N ASP A 44 1.47 -1.58 12.72
CA ASP A 44 2.90 -1.28 12.89
C ASP A 44 3.74 -1.48 11.60
N TYR A 45 3.18 -2.19 10.61
CA TYR A 45 3.82 -2.45 9.31
C TYR A 45 3.38 -1.45 8.23
N VAL A 46 2.48 -0.51 8.54
CA VAL A 46 2.11 0.57 7.63
C VAL A 46 3.22 1.62 7.62
N PRO A 47 3.74 2.03 6.45
CA PRO A 47 4.76 3.08 6.38
C PRO A 47 4.24 4.41 6.93
N LYS A 48 5.17 5.28 7.36
CA LYS A 48 4.81 6.62 7.80
C LYS A 48 4.38 7.48 6.60
N THR A 49 3.23 8.14 6.74
CA THR A 49 2.76 9.12 5.77
C THR A 49 3.64 10.36 5.78
N ASP A 50 4.07 10.80 4.60
CA ASP A 50 4.67 12.10 4.37
C ASP A 50 3.64 13.03 3.68
N PRO A 51 3.15 14.06 4.38
CA PRO A 51 2.17 14.99 3.82
C PRO A 51 2.75 15.88 2.71
N SER A 52 4.08 16.00 2.62
CA SER A 52 4.77 16.78 1.58
C SER A 52 5.11 15.97 0.34
N TYR A 53 4.87 14.64 0.36
CA TYR A 53 5.16 13.78 -0.77
C TYR A 53 4.27 14.10 -1.98
N GLN A 54 4.92 14.30 -3.13
CA GLN A 54 4.26 14.55 -4.41
C GLN A 54 4.16 13.24 -5.20
N PHE A 55 2.94 12.86 -5.56
CA PHE A 55 2.71 11.68 -6.37
C PHE A 55 2.92 11.96 -7.84
N ASP A 56 3.76 11.14 -8.46
CA ASP A 56 3.71 10.93 -9.90
C ASP A 56 2.36 10.32 -10.29
N HIS A 57 1.66 10.99 -11.19
CA HIS A 57 0.29 10.66 -11.58
C HIS A 57 0.17 9.25 -12.17
N ASP A 58 1.00 8.94 -13.19
CA ASP A 58 0.86 7.70 -13.96
C ASP A 58 1.30 6.48 -13.14
N THR A 59 2.38 6.62 -12.37
CA THR A 59 2.84 5.55 -11.46
C THR A 59 1.82 5.28 -10.38
N THR A 60 1.19 6.33 -9.84
CA THR A 60 0.16 6.18 -8.80
C THR A 60 -1.06 5.47 -9.36
N ILE A 61 -1.58 5.86 -10.52
CA ILE A 61 -2.72 5.18 -11.16
C ILE A 61 -2.42 3.70 -11.40
N ALA A 62 -1.21 3.37 -11.88
CA ALA A 62 -0.83 1.98 -12.11
C ALA A 62 -0.87 1.16 -10.82
N ILE A 63 -0.36 1.72 -9.71
CA ILE A 63 -0.38 1.05 -8.39
C ILE A 63 -1.82 0.93 -7.85
N LEU A 64 -2.61 2.01 -7.90
CA LEU A 64 -4.00 2.03 -7.44
C LEU A 64 -4.87 1.03 -8.20
N ALA A 65 -4.68 0.90 -9.51
CA ALA A 65 -5.34 -0.12 -10.32
C ALA A 65 -4.96 -1.54 -9.89
N GLY A 66 -3.71 -1.74 -9.44
CA GLY A 66 -3.26 -2.97 -8.81
C GLY A 66 -4.08 -3.33 -7.57
N PHE A 67 -4.24 -2.39 -6.64
CA PHE A 67 -5.06 -2.58 -5.44
C PHE A 67 -6.54 -2.80 -5.77
N ALA A 68 -7.12 -1.96 -6.64
CA ALA A 68 -8.55 -2.01 -6.97
C ALA A 68 -8.96 -3.29 -7.71
N HIS A 69 -8.06 -3.88 -8.50
CA HIS A 69 -8.34 -5.08 -9.29
C HIS A 69 -7.61 -6.33 -8.83
N ASN A 70 -6.94 -6.28 -7.67
CA ASN A 70 -6.10 -7.36 -7.14
C ASN A 70 -5.12 -7.90 -8.19
N ARG A 71 -4.42 -6.98 -8.88
CA ARG A 71 -3.44 -7.30 -9.92
C ARG A 71 -2.04 -6.98 -9.45
N ARG A 72 -1.08 -7.82 -9.82
CA ARG A 72 0.34 -7.55 -9.60
C ARG A 72 0.79 -6.41 -10.50
N VAL A 73 1.44 -5.41 -9.91
CA VAL A 73 2.01 -4.25 -10.60
C VAL A 73 3.52 -4.27 -10.43
N MET A 74 4.24 -3.98 -11.51
CA MET A 74 5.70 -3.89 -11.50
C MET A 74 6.11 -2.46 -11.84
N VAL A 75 6.80 -1.80 -10.92
CA VAL A 75 7.35 -0.45 -11.10
C VAL A 75 8.85 -0.58 -11.38
N GLN A 76 9.31 -0.10 -12.54
CA GLN A 76 10.70 -0.21 -12.98
C GLN A 76 11.35 1.16 -13.20
N GLY A 77 12.67 1.23 -13.07
CA GLY A 77 13.46 2.45 -13.28
C GLY A 77 14.83 2.35 -12.59
N TYR A 78 15.74 3.29 -12.89
CA TYR A 78 17.10 3.31 -12.33
C TYR A 78 17.14 3.29 -10.80
N HIS A 79 18.22 2.78 -10.21
CA HIS A 79 18.41 2.83 -8.75
C HIS A 79 18.39 4.28 -8.25
N GLY A 80 17.88 4.53 -7.04
CA GLY A 80 17.84 5.87 -6.43
C GLY A 80 16.73 6.81 -6.94
N THR A 81 15.78 6.34 -7.74
CA THR A 81 14.67 7.15 -8.31
C THR A 81 13.41 7.21 -7.43
N GLY A 82 13.47 6.76 -6.17
CA GLY A 82 12.34 6.87 -5.23
C GLY A 82 11.19 5.88 -5.44
N LYS A 83 11.33 4.84 -6.29
CA LYS A 83 10.27 3.85 -6.56
C LYS A 83 9.72 3.17 -5.30
N SER A 84 10.58 2.70 -4.41
CA SER A 84 10.15 2.07 -3.16
C SER A 84 9.41 3.06 -2.28
N THR A 85 9.93 4.27 -2.14
CA THR A 85 9.28 5.36 -1.41
C THR A 85 7.91 5.69 -1.99
N HIS A 86 7.76 5.67 -3.31
CA HIS A 86 6.46 5.90 -3.95
C HIS A 86 5.43 4.83 -3.57
N ILE A 87 5.82 3.55 -3.62
CA ILE A 87 4.97 2.43 -3.18
C ILE A 87 4.63 2.56 -1.70
N GLU A 88 5.61 2.89 -0.85
CA GLU A 88 5.41 3.11 0.59
C GLU A 88 4.42 4.25 0.87
N GLN A 89 4.50 5.36 0.14
CA GLN A 89 3.61 6.50 0.33
C GLN A 89 2.19 6.23 -0.18
N VAL A 90 2.03 5.40 -1.23
CA VAL A 90 0.72 4.89 -1.62
C VAL A 90 0.15 3.96 -0.54
N ALA A 91 0.95 3.01 -0.04
CA ALA A 91 0.53 2.09 1.01
C ALA A 91 0.16 2.83 2.31
N ALA A 92 0.94 3.84 2.70
CA ALA A 92 0.68 4.68 3.87
C ALA A 92 -0.68 5.39 3.79
N ARG A 93 -1.02 5.99 2.65
CA ARG A 93 -2.33 6.65 2.46
C ARG A 93 -3.52 5.70 2.48
N LEU A 94 -3.31 4.44 2.10
CA LEU A 94 -4.34 3.41 2.10
C LEU A 94 -4.35 2.54 3.38
N ASN A 95 -3.45 2.83 4.34
CA ASN A 95 -3.17 2.02 5.53
C ASN A 95 -2.82 0.55 5.22
N TRP A 96 -2.16 0.29 4.10
CA TRP A 96 -1.71 -1.06 3.77
C TRP A 96 -0.34 -1.36 4.40
N PRO A 97 -0.18 -2.54 5.03
CA PRO A 97 1.13 -2.95 5.53
C PRO A 97 2.09 -3.17 4.36
N CYS A 98 3.32 -2.69 4.49
CA CYS A 98 4.39 -2.88 3.51
C CYS A 98 5.57 -3.57 4.19
N TYR A 99 5.98 -4.72 3.64
CA TYR A 99 7.18 -5.40 4.11
C TYR A 99 8.38 -4.90 3.33
N PRO A 100 9.49 -4.52 4.01
CA PRO A 100 10.76 -4.39 3.31
C PRO A 100 11.12 -5.75 2.73
N GLY A 101 11.43 -5.77 1.42
CA GLY A 101 11.89 -6.95 0.70
C GLY A 101 13.30 -7.37 1.10
#